data_AF-A0A7S1C7L6-F1
#
_entry.id   AF-A0A7S1C7L6-F1
#
_cell.length_a   1.000
_cell.length_b   1.000
_cell.length_c   1.000
_cell.angle_alpha   90.00
_cell.angle_beta   90.00
_cell.angle_gamma   90.00
#
_symmetry.space_group_name_H-M   'P 1'
#
loop_
_entity.id
_entity.type
_entity.pdbx_description
1 polymer ?
#
loop_
_entity_poly.entity_id
_entity_poly.type
_entity_poly.pdbx_seq_one_letter_code
_entity_poly.pdbx_strand_id
1 'polypeptide(L)'
;MTSAPAVDTFSARVTASGPLTALAGGMMAAHGAGGGAALSGGGGAGDGAPRELTRNLPADALWAPEEGPQHPHHTAAVALGGSRVYTGTAERAYVDPEMFQREYATFASRGYALDPSEQGAGQYVGNASAFAAEEAVGRRKRRIAEMREEGRKRKREEALKVEEAERAKAAAAGSASSS
;
A
#
# COMPACT_ATOMS: atom_id res chain seq x y z
N MET A 1 8.23 -37.02 27.59
CA MET A 1 7.67 -36.02 28.52
C MET A 1 7.75 -34.67 27.81
N THR A 2 6.88 -34.42 26.83
CA THR A 2 5.57 -33.74 26.95
C THR A 2 5.70 -32.30 27.45
N SER A 3 5.48 -31.33 26.56
CA SER A 3 4.49 -30.25 26.77
C SER A 3 4.68 -29.16 25.71
N ALA A 4 3.77 -29.12 24.74
CA ALA A 4 3.44 -27.93 23.96
C ALA A 4 2.20 -27.28 24.58
N PRO A 5 2.07 -25.94 24.60
CA PRO A 5 0.77 -25.28 24.70
C PRO A 5 0.44 -24.58 23.37
N ALA A 6 -0.60 -25.02 22.67
CA ALA A 6 -2.01 -24.64 22.84
C ALA A 6 -2.38 -23.47 21.91
N VAL A 7 -3.00 -23.84 20.79
CA VAL A 7 -3.67 -22.94 19.85
C VAL A 7 -5.04 -22.60 20.41
N ASP A 8 -5.32 -21.32 20.64
CA ASP A 8 -6.67 -20.87 20.97
C ASP A 8 -7.26 -20.09 19.80
N THR A 9 -8.11 -20.79 19.06
CA THR A 9 -9.09 -20.26 18.13
C THR A 9 -10.18 -19.52 18.91
N PHE A 10 -10.33 -18.21 18.70
CA PHE A 10 -11.54 -17.52 19.16
C PHE A 10 -12.43 -17.12 17.99
N SER A 11 -13.64 -17.66 18.07
CA SER A 11 -14.71 -17.66 17.09
C SER A 11 -15.47 -16.34 17.09
N ALA A 12 -15.81 -15.85 15.90
CA ALA A 12 -16.66 -14.69 15.70
C ALA A 12 -18.10 -14.97 16.16
N ARG A 13 -18.71 -14.01 16.86
CA ARG A 13 -20.18 -13.94 16.99
C ARG A 13 -20.67 -12.54 16.66
N VAL A 14 -21.20 -12.43 15.44
CA VAL A 14 -22.15 -11.42 14.99
C VAL A 14 -23.48 -11.65 15.69
N THR A 15 -24.05 -10.61 16.30
CA THR A 15 -25.49 -10.52 16.56
C THR A 15 -25.97 -9.10 16.26
N ALA A 16 -26.71 -8.96 15.18
CA ALA A 16 -27.57 -7.82 14.89
C ALA A 16 -28.92 -7.99 15.62
N SER A 17 -29.55 -6.88 16.05
CA SER A 17 -31.02 -6.73 16.17
C SER A 17 -31.36 -5.35 16.76
N GLY A 18 -32.16 -4.53 16.05
CA GLY A 18 -32.69 -3.22 16.47
C GLY A 18 -33.78 -3.29 17.56
N PRO A 19 -34.72 -2.32 17.71
CA PRO A 19 -35.19 -1.31 16.74
C PRO A 19 -35.39 0.16 17.25
N LEU A 20 -35.74 1.02 16.29
CA LEU A 20 -36.16 2.43 16.31
C LEU A 20 -37.37 2.76 17.22
N THR A 21 -37.49 4.02 17.71
CA THR A 21 -38.60 5.00 17.44
C THR A 21 -38.77 6.08 18.54
N ALA A 22 -39.24 7.28 18.12
CA ALA A 22 -39.84 8.44 18.83
C ALA A 22 -38.85 9.54 19.30
N LEU A 23 -38.78 10.77 18.75
CA LEU A 23 -39.75 11.85 18.38
C LEU A 23 -40.10 12.80 19.56
N ALA A 24 -40.09 14.11 19.25
CA ALA A 24 -40.40 15.33 20.03
C ALA A 24 -39.16 15.98 20.68
N GLY A 25 -38.87 17.28 20.59
CA GLY A 25 -39.59 18.47 20.11
C GLY A 25 -39.12 19.68 20.95
N GLY A 26 -38.99 20.88 20.35
CA GLY A 26 -38.74 22.16 21.05
C GLY A 26 -37.30 22.68 20.94
N MET A 27 -37.01 23.68 20.09
CA MET A 27 -37.18 25.14 20.26
C MET A 27 -36.02 25.85 21.01
N MET A 28 -35.27 26.65 20.23
CA MET A 28 -34.72 27.99 20.51
C MET A 28 -33.59 28.21 21.54
N ALA A 29 -32.61 28.98 21.04
CA ALA A 29 -31.83 30.04 21.69
C ALA A 29 -30.48 29.69 22.38
N ALA A 30 -29.41 30.00 21.64
CA ALA A 30 -28.36 30.98 21.95
C ALA A 30 -27.61 30.99 23.30
N HIS A 31 -26.29 31.18 23.15
CA HIS A 31 -25.28 31.70 24.10
C HIS A 31 -24.65 30.74 25.12
N GLY A 32 -23.31 30.83 25.19
CA GLY A 32 -22.44 30.17 26.18
C GLY A 32 -21.58 29.09 25.52
N ALA A 33 -20.40 29.39 24.99
CA ALA A 33 -19.15 29.57 25.75
C ALA A 33 -18.89 28.42 26.74
N GLY A 34 -17.82 27.67 26.50
CA GLY A 34 -17.22 26.77 27.48
C GLY A 34 -17.34 25.30 27.11
N GLY A 35 -16.20 24.64 26.91
CA GLY A 35 -16.15 23.20 26.73
C GLY A 35 -15.13 22.68 25.73
N GLY A 36 -14.14 23.50 25.33
CA GLY A 36 -12.88 22.96 24.86
C GLY A 36 -12.30 22.14 26.00
N ALA A 37 -12.45 20.82 25.95
CA ALA A 37 -11.62 19.89 26.71
C ALA A 37 -10.21 19.98 26.10
N ALA A 38 -9.56 21.11 26.37
CA ALA A 38 -8.13 21.24 26.32
C ALA A 38 -7.59 20.06 27.13
N LEU A 39 -6.90 19.16 26.44
CA LEU A 39 -5.86 18.34 27.02
C LEU A 39 -5.03 19.23 27.94
N SER A 40 -5.38 19.24 29.23
CA SER A 40 -4.53 19.76 30.30
C SER A 40 -3.37 18.79 30.40
N GLY A 41 -2.35 19.10 29.62
CA GLY A 41 -1.15 18.32 29.44
C GLY A 41 -0.38 19.04 28.35
N GLY A 42 0.29 20.13 28.73
CA GLY A 42 1.36 20.69 27.92
C GLY A 42 2.38 19.58 27.72
N GLY A 43 2.30 18.93 26.57
CA GLY A 43 3.11 17.80 26.16
C GLY A 43 3.16 17.82 24.65
N GLY A 44 3.68 18.93 24.12
CA GLY A 44 4.19 18.95 22.76
C GLY A 44 5.19 17.81 22.61
N ALA A 45 5.15 17.15 21.47
CA ALA A 45 6.19 16.20 21.10
C ALA A 45 7.57 16.89 21.26
N GLY A 46 8.58 16.11 21.60
CA GLY A 46 9.87 16.60 22.09
C GLY A 46 10.22 15.79 23.33
N ASP A 47 10.65 14.55 23.11
CA ASP A 47 10.94 13.50 24.12
C ASP A 47 9.83 13.23 25.19
N GLY A 48 8.70 13.94 25.15
CA GLY A 48 7.65 13.93 26.18
C GLY A 48 6.27 13.44 25.73
N ALA A 49 6.09 13.14 24.44
CA ALA A 49 4.84 12.55 23.98
C ALA A 49 4.74 11.07 24.43
N PRO A 50 3.58 10.63 24.95
CA PRO A 50 3.39 9.23 25.29
C PRO A 50 3.52 8.37 24.04
N ARG A 51 4.38 7.35 24.10
CA ARG A 51 4.65 6.41 22.98
C ARG A 51 3.49 5.46 22.70
N GLU A 52 2.53 5.40 23.61
CA GLU A 52 1.34 4.56 23.52
C GLU A 52 0.10 5.43 23.68
N LEU A 53 -0.83 5.28 22.75
CA LEU A 53 -2.10 5.99 22.77
C LEU A 53 -3.15 5.10 23.44
N THR A 54 -3.82 5.61 24.47
CA THR A 54 -4.92 4.90 25.14
C THR A 54 -6.25 5.02 24.40
N ARG A 55 -6.36 5.96 23.45
CA ARG A 55 -7.55 6.21 22.63
C ARG A 55 -7.14 6.62 21.22
N ASN A 56 -8.05 6.41 20.27
CA ASN A 56 -7.86 6.85 18.90
C ASN A 56 -8.02 8.37 18.81
N LEU A 57 -6.95 9.04 18.37
CA LEU A 57 -6.93 10.48 18.11
C LEU A 57 -7.12 10.74 16.60
N PRO A 58 -7.62 11.93 16.21
CA PRO A 58 -7.65 12.31 14.82
C PRO A 58 -6.23 12.51 14.28
N ALA A 59 -6.07 12.24 12.99
CA ALA A 59 -4.80 12.35 12.27
C ALA A 59 -4.10 13.70 12.51
N ASP A 60 -4.84 14.78 12.32
CA ASP A 60 -4.32 16.14 12.40
C ASP A 60 -3.70 16.46 13.77
N ALA A 61 -4.17 15.82 14.84
CA ALA A 61 -3.62 16.00 16.18
C ALA A 61 -2.36 15.17 16.44
N LEU A 62 -2.18 14.02 15.76
CA LEU A 62 -1.01 13.15 15.92
C LEU A 62 0.18 13.62 15.10
N TRP A 63 -0.08 14.16 13.91
CA TRP A 63 0.94 14.64 12.98
C TRP A 63 1.12 16.17 13.01
N ALA A 64 0.58 16.84 14.04
CA ALA A 64 0.83 18.26 14.25
C ALA A 64 2.32 18.52 14.52
N PRO A 65 2.95 19.50 13.85
CA PRO A 65 4.35 19.83 14.08
C PRO A 65 4.55 20.44 15.47
N GLU A 66 5.76 20.30 16.01
CA GLU A 66 6.15 20.96 17.25
C GLU A 66 6.28 22.48 17.03
N GLU A 67 5.60 23.26 17.88
CA GLU A 67 5.64 24.71 17.80
C GLU A 67 6.85 25.27 18.57
N GLY A 68 7.70 26.05 17.88
CA GLY A 68 8.82 26.76 18.49
C GLY A 68 10.15 26.56 17.75
N PRO A 69 11.19 27.34 18.08
CA PRO A 69 12.51 27.13 17.52
C PRO A 69 13.16 25.85 18.08
N GLN A 70 13.90 25.14 17.23
CA GLN A 70 14.71 24.01 17.67
C GLN A 70 15.79 24.46 18.66
N HIS A 71 16.04 23.68 19.70
CA HIS A 71 17.01 24.04 20.73
C HIS A 71 18.44 24.10 20.15
N PRO A 72 19.18 25.22 20.33
CA PRO A 72 20.41 25.52 19.59
C PRO A 72 21.60 24.61 19.94
N HIS A 73 21.53 23.89 21.07
CA HIS A 73 22.59 22.99 21.53
C HIS A 73 22.31 21.50 21.27
N HIS A 74 21.23 21.15 20.56
CA HIS A 74 21.02 19.76 20.16
C HIS A 74 22.03 19.38 19.09
N THR A 75 22.73 18.27 19.31
CA THR A 75 23.56 17.69 18.25
C THR A 75 22.66 17.11 17.16
N ALA A 76 23.17 16.99 15.93
CA ALA A 76 22.39 16.44 14.81
C ALA A 76 21.76 15.08 15.14
N ALA A 77 22.43 14.24 15.95
CA ALA A 77 21.93 12.95 16.39
C ALA A 77 20.70 13.06 17.32
N VAL A 78 20.67 14.04 18.21
CA VAL A 78 19.50 14.29 19.08
C VAL A 78 18.39 14.98 18.30
N ALA A 79 18.76 15.85 17.34
CA ALA A 79 17.82 16.53 16.44
C ALA A 79 17.05 15.60 15.50
N LEU A 80 17.61 14.43 15.16
CA LEU A 80 17.00 13.40 14.31
C LEU A 80 15.92 12.54 15.03
N GLY A 81 15.44 12.97 16.21
CA GLY A 81 14.31 12.34 16.89
C GLY A 81 14.70 11.36 18.00
N GLY A 82 15.91 11.47 18.55
CA GLY A 82 16.36 10.68 19.69
C GLY A 82 16.64 9.22 19.34
N SER A 83 17.84 8.75 19.69
CA SER A 83 18.20 7.37 19.43
C SER A 83 17.63 6.46 20.53
N ARG A 84 16.89 5.40 20.15
CA ARG A 84 16.40 4.39 21.12
C ARG A 84 17.54 3.52 21.64
N VAL A 85 18.56 3.33 20.81
CA VAL A 85 19.84 2.67 21.11
C VAL A 85 20.96 3.64 20.80
N TYR A 86 22.16 3.47 21.39
CA TYR A 86 23.24 4.46 21.28
C TYR A 86 23.54 4.94 19.84
N THR A 87 23.40 4.06 18.85
CA THR A 87 23.71 4.35 17.44
C THR A 87 22.52 4.75 16.57
N GLY A 88 21.28 4.73 17.09
CA GLY A 88 20.09 5.04 16.28
C GLY A 88 18.79 4.49 16.86
N THR A 89 17.80 4.29 16.00
CA THR A 89 16.51 3.68 16.37
C THR A 89 16.48 2.22 15.89
N ALA A 90 16.10 1.33 16.79
CA ALA A 90 15.90 -0.08 16.48
C ALA A 90 14.50 -0.47 16.92
N GLU A 91 13.67 -0.85 15.95
CA GLU A 91 12.31 -1.31 16.16
C GLU A 91 12.09 -2.68 15.54
N ARG A 92 11.09 -3.38 16.05
CA ARG A 92 10.77 -4.70 15.56
C ARG A 92 9.91 -4.57 14.31
N ALA A 93 10.48 -4.91 13.16
CA ALA A 93 9.74 -5.03 11.92
C ALA A 93 9.20 -6.45 11.73
N TYR A 94 8.05 -6.56 11.07
CA TYR A 94 7.48 -7.84 10.61
C TYR A 94 7.50 -7.86 9.09
N VAL A 95 8.51 -8.54 8.53
CA VAL A 95 8.70 -8.67 7.10
C VAL A 95 8.57 -10.15 6.72
N ASP A 96 7.97 -10.41 5.57
CA ASP A 96 7.92 -11.76 4.99
C ASP A 96 9.36 -12.27 4.71
N PRO A 97 9.75 -13.46 5.24
CA PRO A 97 11.05 -14.04 4.98
C PRO A 97 11.39 -14.19 3.50
N GLU A 98 10.42 -14.51 2.64
CA GLU A 98 10.66 -14.69 1.21
C GLU A 98 10.98 -13.36 0.52
N MET A 99 10.25 -12.31 0.89
CA MET A 99 10.50 -10.96 0.39
C MET A 99 11.88 -10.47 0.84
N PHE A 100 12.23 -10.66 2.11
CA PHE A 100 13.55 -10.30 2.62
C PHE A 100 14.68 -11.03 1.88
N GLN A 101 14.56 -12.35 1.73
CA GLN A 101 15.58 -13.15 1.04
C GLN A 101 15.70 -12.79 -0.43
N ARG A 102 14.58 -12.50 -1.10
CA ARG A 102 14.58 -12.05 -2.49
C ARG A 102 15.29 -10.72 -2.66
N GLU A 103 14.97 -9.72 -1.84
CA GLU A 103 15.62 -8.41 -1.93
C GLU A 103 17.10 -8.49 -1.54
N TYR A 104 17.44 -9.30 -0.54
CA TYR A 104 18.84 -9.58 -0.17
C TYR A 104 19.63 -10.21 -1.32
N ALA A 105 19.10 -11.27 -1.93
CA ALA A 105 19.74 -11.93 -3.05
C ALA A 105 19.85 -11.02 -4.29
N THR A 106 18.84 -10.18 -4.53
CA THR A 106 18.84 -9.18 -5.60
C THR A 106 19.94 -8.14 -5.37
N PHE A 107 20.08 -7.64 -4.14
CA PHE A 107 21.16 -6.71 -3.80
C PHE A 107 22.53 -7.35 -3.97
N ALA A 108 22.73 -8.57 -3.46
CA ALA A 108 24.01 -9.27 -3.54
C ALA A 108 24.42 -9.60 -4.99
N SER A 109 23.46 -9.89 -5.86
CA SER A 109 23.72 -10.29 -7.26
C SER A 109 23.74 -9.12 -8.25
N ARG A 110 22.91 -8.10 -8.05
CA ARG A 110 22.69 -7.00 -9.00
C ARG A 110 23.14 -5.63 -8.47
N GLY A 111 23.46 -5.54 -7.18
CA GLY A 111 23.91 -4.30 -6.55
C GLY A 111 22.81 -3.27 -6.31
N TYR A 112 21.53 -3.63 -6.46
CA TYR A 112 20.40 -2.79 -6.13
C TYR A 112 19.28 -3.64 -5.50
N ALA A 113 18.42 -3.02 -4.69
CA ALA A 113 17.23 -3.66 -4.12
C ALA A 113 16.17 -2.60 -3.78
N LEU A 114 14.95 -3.04 -3.45
CA LEU A 114 13.91 -2.15 -2.96
C LEU A 114 14.29 -1.56 -1.59
N ASP A 115 14.04 -0.27 -1.38
CA ASP A 115 14.24 0.38 -0.09
C ASP A 115 13.27 -0.20 0.95
N PRO A 116 13.76 -0.79 2.06
CA PRO A 116 12.91 -1.31 3.12
C PRO A 116 12.34 -0.22 4.04
N SER A 117 12.76 1.04 3.87
CA SER A 117 12.34 2.17 4.72
C SER A 117 10.91 2.62 4.41
N GLU A 118 10.12 2.96 5.43
CA GLU A 118 8.73 3.42 5.25
C GLU A 118 8.64 4.70 4.41
N GLN A 119 9.60 5.62 4.60
CA GLN A 119 9.68 6.87 3.84
C GLN A 119 10.16 6.67 2.39
N GLY A 120 10.89 5.57 2.14
CA GLY A 120 11.46 5.20 0.85
C GLY A 120 10.61 4.21 0.07
N ALA A 121 9.37 3.93 0.50
CA ALA A 121 8.54 2.90 -0.09
C ALA A 121 8.42 3.05 -1.62
N GLY A 122 8.82 2.00 -2.34
CA GLY A 122 8.80 1.97 -3.82
C GLY A 122 10.05 2.52 -4.51
N GLN A 123 11.02 3.04 -3.75
CA GLN A 123 12.31 3.46 -4.30
C GLN A 123 13.32 2.31 -4.28
N TYR A 124 14.31 2.36 -5.18
CA TYR A 124 15.41 1.39 -5.19
C TYR A 124 16.68 2.02 -4.62
N VAL A 125 17.36 1.26 -3.77
CA VAL A 125 18.64 1.64 -3.17
C VAL A 125 19.79 0.87 -3.82
N GLY A 126 20.96 1.49 -3.89
CA GLY A 126 22.17 0.93 -4.51
C GLY A 126 22.41 1.45 -5.92
N ASN A 127 22.75 0.56 -6.85
CA ASN A 127 23.14 0.91 -8.21
C ASN A 127 21.91 1.23 -9.09
N ALA A 128 21.50 2.50 -9.09
CA ALA A 128 20.39 3.00 -9.91
C ALA A 128 20.58 2.78 -11.43
N SER A 129 21.82 2.77 -11.91
CA SER A 129 22.11 2.57 -13.34
C SER A 129 21.84 1.14 -13.80
N ALA A 130 22.16 0.16 -12.94
CA ALA A 130 21.87 -1.25 -13.19
C ALA A 130 20.35 -1.51 -13.23
N PHE A 131 19.61 -0.91 -12.30
CA PHE A 131 18.14 -0.97 -12.31
C PHE A 131 17.56 -0.38 -13.60
N ALA A 132 17.98 0.83 -13.99
CA ALA A 132 17.45 1.50 -15.19
C ALA A 132 17.71 0.70 -16.47
N ALA A 133 18.87 0.04 -16.57
CA ALA A 133 19.22 -0.82 -17.69
C ALA A 133 18.32 -2.06 -17.76
N GLU A 134 18.10 -2.74 -16.63
CA GLU A 134 17.21 -3.91 -16.58
C GLU A 134 15.76 -3.52 -16.87
N GLU A 135 15.30 -2.40 -16.33
CA GLU A 135 13.96 -1.88 -16.57
C GLU A 135 13.75 -1.55 -18.06
N ALA A 136 14.75 -0.95 -18.72
CA ALA A 136 14.71 -0.70 -20.16
C ALA A 136 14.62 -1.99 -20.98
N VAL A 137 15.37 -3.02 -20.61
CA VAL A 137 15.30 -4.35 -21.24
C VAL A 137 13.93 -4.98 -21.00
N GLY A 138 13.38 -4.89 -19.79
CA GLY A 138 12.05 -5.36 -19.42
C GLY A 138 10.95 -4.70 -20.26
N ARG A 139 10.96 -3.37 -20.35
CA ARG A 139 10.03 -2.60 -21.20
C ARG A 139 10.11 -3.03 -22.66
N ARG A 140 11.33 -3.24 -23.18
CA ARG A 140 11.52 -3.73 -24.56
C ARG A 140 10.92 -5.12 -24.76
N LYS A 141 11.17 -6.06 -23.84
CA LYS A 141 10.62 -7.42 -23.91
C LYS A 141 9.09 -7.41 -23.87
N ARG A 142 8.50 -6.59 -23.01
CA ARG A 142 7.04 -6.42 -22.91
C ARG A 142 6.45 -5.91 -24.22
N ARG A 143 7.05 -4.88 -24.81
CA ARG A 143 6.62 -4.35 -26.12
C ARG A 143 6.67 -5.42 -27.23
N ILE A 144 7.72 -6.24 -27.25
CA ILE A 144 7.85 -7.34 -28.24
C ILE A 144 6.76 -8.40 -28.00
N ALA A 145 6.43 -8.73 -26.75
CA ALA A 145 5.38 -9.68 -26.42
C ALA A 145 4.00 -9.16 -26.85
N GLU A 146 3.70 -7.88 -26.57
CA GLU A 146 2.46 -7.21 -27.00
C GLU A 146 2.30 -7.24 -28.52
N MET A 147 3.35 -6.88 -29.27
CA MET A 147 3.33 -6.94 -30.74
C MET A 147 3.09 -8.37 -31.27
N ARG A 148 3.67 -9.39 -30.63
CA ARG A 148 3.44 -10.79 -30.98
C ARG A 148 2.02 -11.23 -30.69
N GLU A 149 1.42 -10.77 -29.60
CA GLU A 149 0.02 -11.03 -29.28
C GLU A 149 -0.93 -10.39 -30.28
N GLU A 150 -0.71 -9.13 -30.64
CA GLU A 150 -1.48 -8.45 -31.68
C GLU A 150 -1.36 -9.16 -33.03
N GLY A 151 -0.16 -9.56 -33.44
CA GLY A 151 0.03 -10.33 -34.67
C GLY A 151 -0.73 -11.65 -34.66
N ARG A 152 -0.76 -12.36 -33.53
CA ARG A 152 -1.57 -13.59 -33.36
C ARG A 152 -3.07 -13.31 -33.44
N LYS A 153 -3.55 -12.20 -32.87
CA LYS A 153 -4.96 -11.79 -32.96
C LYS A 153 -5.36 -11.44 -34.39
N ARG A 154 -4.56 -10.61 -35.09
CA ARG A 154 -4.79 -10.24 -36.49
C ARG A 154 -4.86 -11.46 -37.40
N LYS A 155 -3.92 -12.41 -37.26
CA LYS A 155 -3.94 -13.65 -38.04
C LYS A 155 -5.18 -14.53 -37.78
N ARG A 156 -5.70 -14.55 -36.55
CA ARG A 156 -6.94 -15.27 -36.22
C ARG A 156 -8.16 -14.59 -36.84
N GLU A 157 -8.22 -13.27 -36.79
CA GLU A 157 -9.30 -12.49 -37.41
C GLU A 157 -9.30 -12.63 -38.93
N GLU A 158 -8.12 -12.63 -39.57
CA GLU A 158 -7.98 -12.89 -41.01
C GLU A 158 -8.46 -14.30 -41.37
N ALA A 159 -8.07 -15.33 -40.60
CA ALA A 159 -8.54 -16.70 -40.84
C ALA A 159 -10.06 -16.83 -40.72
N LEU A 160 -10.68 -16.18 -39.71
CA LEU A 160 -12.14 -16.17 -39.56
C LEU A 160 -12.84 -15.47 -40.73
N LYS A 161 -12.28 -14.36 -41.22
CA LYS A 161 -12.82 -13.66 -42.39
C LYS A 161 -12.72 -14.49 -43.67
N VAL A 162 -11.64 -15.26 -43.84
CA VAL A 162 -11.48 -16.16 -44.99
C VAL A 162 -12.51 -17.28 -44.95
N GLU A 163 -12.68 -17.92 -43.78
CA GLU A 163 -13.70 -18.97 -43.58
C GLU A 163 -15.13 -18.44 -43.83
N GLU A 164 -15.43 -17.23 -43.35
CA GLU A 164 -16.73 -16.59 -43.59
C GLU A 164 -16.96 -16.27 -45.08
N ALA A 165 -15.92 -15.80 -45.77
CA ALA A 165 -15.98 -15.54 -47.21
C ALA A 165 -16.16 -16.83 -48.03
N GLU A 166 -15.48 -17.93 -47.67
CA GLU A 166 -15.68 -19.23 -48.33
C GLU A 166 -17.08 -19.78 -48.08
N ARG A 167 -17.60 -19.65 -46.85
CA ARG A 167 -18.96 -20.08 -46.51
C ARG A 167 -20.03 -19.28 -47.25
N ALA A 168 -19.84 -17.98 -47.43
CA ALA A 168 -20.72 -17.13 -48.24
C ALA A 168 -20.67 -17.52 -49.73
N LYS A 169 -19.49 -17.85 -50.25
CA LYS A 169 -19.31 -18.29 -51.64
C LYS A 169 -19.95 -19.66 -51.91
N ALA A 170 -19.84 -20.60 -50.97
CA ALA A 170 -20.49 -21.90 -51.05
C ALA A 170 -22.02 -21.79 -51.01
N ALA A 171 -22.57 -20.89 -50.18
CA ALA A 171 -24.01 -20.63 -50.13
C ALA A 171 -24.56 -20.08 -51.46
N ALA A 172 -23.82 -19.17 -52.11
CA ALA A 172 -24.19 -18.62 -53.41
C ALA A 172 -24.13 -19.65 -54.56
N ALA A 173 -23.21 -20.61 -54.49
CA ALA A 173 -23.10 -21.70 -55.47
C ALA A 173 -24.22 -22.76 -55.30
N GLY A 174 -24.64 -23.05 -54.06
CA GLY A 174 -25.73 -23.97 -53.78
C GLY A 174 -27.09 -23.51 -54.35
N SER A 175 -27.37 -22.21 -54.30
CA SER A 175 -28.63 -21.62 -54.79
C SER A 175 -28.76 -21.59 -56.33
N ALA A 176 -27.68 -21.80 -57.08
CA ALA A 176 -27.70 -21.82 -58.55
C ALA A 176 -27.94 -23.22 -59.16
N SER A 177 -27.95 -24.27 -58.33
CA SER A 177 -28.10 -25.67 -58.79
C SER A 177 -29.51 -26.25 -58.60
N SER A 178 -30.45 -25.48 -58.05
CA SER A 178 -31.80 -25.92 -57.72
C SER A 178 -32.92 -25.24 -58.54
N SER A 179 -32.60 -24.70 -59.71
CA SER A 179 -33.55 -24.03 -60.62
C SER A 179 -33.55 -24.67 -62.00
#